data_AF-A0A368Y057-F1
#
_entry.id   AF-A0A368Y057-F1
#
_cell.length_a   1.000
_cell.length_b   1.000
_cell.length_c   1.000
_cell.angle_alpha   90.00
_cell.angle_beta   90.00
_cell.angle_gamma   90.00
#
_symmetry.space_group_name_H-M   'P 1'
#
loop_
_entity.id
_entity.type
_entity.pdbx_description
1 polymer ?
#
loop_
_entity_poly.entity_id
_entity_poly.type
_entity_poly.pdbx_seq_one_letter_code
_entity_poly.pdbx_strand_id
1 'polypeptide(L)' 'MVTDWRLPAGFMPQPGKSPLSYHHNPERWRLEDSGEYCRLKCAARGQEFVLDLEQYPGVSEWLLTPGLLS' A
#
# COMPACT_ATOMS: atom_id res chain seq x y z
N MET A 1 0.49 13.93 13.79
CA MET A 1 1.81 13.35 13.44
C MET A 1 1.65 12.54 12.17
N VAL A 2 2.55 12.63 11.21
CA VAL A 2 2.56 11.78 10.01
C VAL A 2 3.34 10.52 10.37
N THR A 3 2.80 9.34 10.07
CA THR A 3 3.51 8.06 10.26
C THR A 3 4.04 7.57 8.93
N ASP A 4 5.25 6.99 8.95
CA ASP A 4 5.89 6.40 7.78
C ASP A 4 5.64 4.89 7.79
N TRP A 5 4.92 4.39 6.77
CA TRP A 5 4.53 2.99 6.65
C TRP A 5 5.34 2.33 5.56
N ARG A 6 5.92 1.16 5.84
CA ARG A 6 6.49 0.26 4.84
C ARG A 6 5.45 -0.81 4.50
N LEU A 7 5.08 -0.88 3.23
CA LEU A 7 4.07 -1.80 2.69
C LEU A 7 4.70 -2.64 1.58
N PRO A 8 4.15 -3.82 1.27
CA PRO A 8 4.48 -4.54 0.03
C PRO A 8 4.25 -3.66 -1.20
N ALA A 9 5.08 -3.80 -2.23
CA ALA A 9 4.98 -2.98 -3.45
C ALA A 9 3.61 -3.10 -4.14
N GLY A 10 2.88 -4.20 -3.93
CA GLY A 10 1.51 -4.39 -4.39
C GLY A 10 0.52 -3.31 -3.93
N PHE A 11 0.81 -2.57 -2.87
CA PHE A 11 0.00 -1.45 -2.38
C PHE A 11 0.19 -0.14 -3.17
N MET A 12 1.16 -0.07 -4.09
CA MET A 12 1.38 1.14 -4.88
C MET A 12 0.12 1.51 -5.69
N PRO A 13 -0.35 2.76 -5.60
CA PRO A 13 -1.47 3.21 -6.44
C PRO A 13 -1.07 3.15 -7.91
N GLN A 14 -1.99 2.72 -8.77
CA GLN A 14 -1.79 2.67 -10.22
C GLN A 14 -2.89 3.45 -10.94
N PRO A 15 -2.62 3.97 -12.15
CA PRO A 15 -3.64 4.63 -12.96
C PRO A 15 -4.87 3.74 -13.14
N GLY A 16 -6.07 4.31 -12.96
CA GLY A 16 -7.33 3.61 -13.10
C GLY A 16 -7.77 2.79 -11.89
N LYS A 17 -6.99 2.76 -10.80
CA LYS A 17 -7.37 2.10 -9.54
C LYS A 17 -7.84 3.10 -8.50
N SER A 18 -8.82 2.71 -7.69
CA SER A 18 -9.23 3.45 -6.51
C SER A 18 -8.07 3.45 -5.50
N PRO A 19 -7.55 4.62 -5.11
CA PRO A 19 -6.47 4.69 -4.13
C PRO A 19 -6.98 4.30 -2.74
N LEU A 20 -6.07 3.90 -1.84
CA LEU A 20 -6.39 3.69 -0.42
C LEU A 20 -7.07 4.95 0.15
N SER A 21 -8.06 4.76 1.03
CA SER A 21 -8.83 5.85 1.63
C SER A 21 -7.93 6.97 2.16
N TYR A 22 -8.15 8.20 1.70
CA TYR A 22 -7.35 9.41 2.02
C TYR A 22 -5.89 9.45 1.53
N HIS A 23 -5.43 8.45 0.76
CA HIS A 23 -4.02 8.31 0.32
C HIS A 23 -3.87 8.34 -1.20
N HIS A 24 -4.66 9.18 -1.88
CA HIS A 24 -4.64 9.37 -3.33
C HIS A 24 -3.46 10.21 -3.84
N ASN A 25 -2.81 10.99 -2.98
CA ASN A 25 -1.70 11.86 -3.39
C ASN A 25 -0.42 11.03 -3.68
N PRO A 26 0.05 10.95 -4.94
CA PRO A 26 1.23 10.16 -5.32
C PRO A 26 2.52 10.62 -4.64
N GLU A 27 2.66 11.90 -4.28
CA GLU A 27 3.87 12.44 -3.64
C GLU A 27 4.12 11.86 -2.25
N ARG A 28 3.11 11.23 -1.66
CA ARG A 28 3.21 10.53 -0.37
C ARG A 28 3.70 9.10 -0.51
N TRP A 29 3.81 8.60 -1.73
CA TRP A 29 4.23 7.25 -2.06
C TRP A 29 5.63 7.24 -2.63
N ARG A 30 6.42 6.23 -2.27
CA ARG A 30 7.73 5.97 -2.86
C ARG A 30 7.93 4.47 -3.00
N LEU A 31 8.29 4.02 -4.20
CA LEU A 31 8.78 2.66 -4.40
C LEU A 31 10.24 2.59 -3.93
N GLU A 32 10.59 1.56 -3.17
CA GLU A 32 11.97 1.32 -2.74
C GLU A 32 12.79 0.68 -3.87
N ASP A 33 14.11 0.80 -3.82
CA ASP A 33 15.02 0.38 -4.90
C ASP A 33 14.94 -1.14 -5.21
N SER A 34 14.61 -1.97 -4.22
CA SER A 34 14.43 -3.41 -4.44
C SER A 34 13.15 -3.76 -5.19
N GLY A 35 12.19 -2.83 -5.29
CA GLY A 35 10.89 -3.04 -5.91
C GLY A 35 9.94 -3.94 -5.13
N GLU A 36 10.35 -4.52 -4.00
CA GLU A 36 9.54 -5.41 -3.17
C GLU A 36 8.62 -4.64 -2.21
N TYR A 37 9.00 -3.41 -1.86
CA TYR A 37 8.31 -2.58 -0.87
C TYR A 37 8.07 -1.18 -1.40
N CYS A 38 7.05 -0.54 -0.84
CA CYS A 38 6.83 0.89 -0.97
C CYS A 38 6.68 1.55 0.41
N ARG A 39 6.89 2.85 0.43
CA ARG A 39 6.74 3.72 1.59
C ARG A 39 5.53 4.63 1.40
N LEU A 40 4.74 4.78 2.45
CA LEU A 40 3.62 5.70 2.52
C LEU A 40 3.79 6.68 3.68
N LYS A 41 3.84 7.98 3.36
CA LYS A 41 3.70 9.06 4.34
C LYS A 41 2.23 9.27 4.71
N CYS A 42 1.74 8.44 5.63
CA CYS A 42 0.33 8.33 6.02
C CYS A 42 -0.15 9.58 6.78
N ALA A 43 -1.39 10.00 6.51
CA ALA A 43 -2.02 11.11 7.22
C ALA A 43 -2.23 10.77 8.71
N ALA A 44 -2.36 11.80 9.56
CA ALA A 44 -2.43 11.67 11.01
C ALA A 44 -3.74 11.05 11.56
N ARG A 45 -4.68 10.66 10.69
CA ARG A 45 -6.04 10.24 11.07
C ARG A 45 -6.37 8.90 10.43
N GLY A 46 -6.67 7.91 11.29
CA GLY A 46 -6.98 6.55 10.88
C GLY A 46 -5.73 5.82 10.39
N GLN A 47 -5.27 4.83 11.16
CA GLN A 47 -4.20 3.90 10.74
C GLN A 47 -4.80 2.65 10.07
N GLU A 48 -5.92 2.84 9.40
CA GLU A 48 -6.67 1.80 8.72
C GLU A 48 -6.89 2.24 7.29
N PHE A 49 -6.77 1.29 6.37
CA PHE A 49 -6.96 1.54 4.94
C PHE A 49 -8.00 0.56 4.42
N VAL A 50 -8.93 1.06 3.62
CA VAL A 50 -9.83 0.21 2.83
C VAL A 50 -9.28 0.13 1.40
N LEU A 51 -9.24 -1.08 0.88
CA LEU A 51 -8.69 -1.44 -0.41
C LEU A 51 -9.63 -2.42 -1.11
N ASP A 52 -9.85 -2.22 -2.41
CA ASP A 52 -10.50 -3.20 -3.27
C ASP A 52 -9.47 -4.19 -3.81
N LEU A 53 -9.51 -5.45 -3.37
CA LEU A 53 -8.54 -6.47 -3.75
C LEU A 53 -8.64 -6.89 -5.23
N GLU A 54 -9.78 -6.67 -5.89
CA GLU A 54 -9.91 -6.93 -7.33
C GLU A 54 -9.05 -5.96 -8.13
N GLN A 55 -8.90 -4.73 -7.64
CA GLN A 55 -8.05 -3.72 -8.26
C GLN A 55 -6.58 -3.91 -7.89
N TYR A 56 -6.24 -4.60 -6.80
CA TYR A 56 -4.87 -4.74 -6.30
C TYR A 56 -4.44 -6.21 -6.18
N PRO A 57 -4.29 -6.93 -7.32
CA PRO A 57 -3.95 -8.36 -7.31
C PRO A 57 -2.61 -8.66 -6.62
N GLY A 58 -1.63 -7.75 -6.69
CA GLY A 58 -0.35 -7.91 -5.98
C GLY A 58 -0.47 -7.92 -4.44
N VAL A 59 -1.52 -7.32 -3.88
CA VAL A 59 -1.82 -7.43 -2.44
C VAL A 59 -2.40 -8.81 -2.13
N SER A 60 -3.27 -9.32 -2.98
CA SER A 60 -3.80 -10.69 -2.88
C SER A 60 -2.68 -11.73 -2.95
N GLU A 61 -1.75 -11.58 -3.90
CA GLU A 61 -0.55 -12.44 -4.01
C GLU A 61 0.30 -12.39 -2.74
N TRP A 62 0.53 -11.19 -2.20
CA TRP A 62 1.26 -11.03 -0.94
C TRP A 62 0.55 -11.74 0.22
N LEU A 63 -0.77 -11.60 0.37
CA LEU A 63 -1.54 -12.27 1.42
C LEU A 63 -1.43 -13.80 1.37
N LEU A 64 -1.17 -14.37 0.19
CA LEU A 64 -0.96 -15.81 -0.01
C LEU A 64 0.48 -16.25 0.23
N THR A 65 1.39 -15.35 0.62
CA THR A 65 2.80 -15.67 0.90
C THR A 65 2.88 -16.69 2.05
N PRO A 66 3.53 -17.85 1.85
CA PRO A 66 3.70 -18.85 2.90
C PRO A 66 4.40 -18.25 4.12
N GLY A 67 3.84 -18.48 5.31
CA GLY A 67 4.40 -18.01 6.57
C GLY A 67 4.13 -16.54 6.90
N LEU A 68 3.31 -15.82 6.13
CA LEU A 68 2.95 -14.43 6.43
C LEU A 68 2.03 -14.29 7.67
N LEU A 69 1.14 -15.26 7.87
CA LEU A 69 0.14 -15.27 8.94
C LEU A 69 0.44 -16.29 10.05
N SER A 70 1.60 -16.95 9.99
CA SER A 70 2.03 -17.99 10.96
C SER A 70 2.78 -17.42 12.14
#